data_AF-A0A7C8EIA3-F1
#
_entry.id   AF-A0A7C8EIA3-F1
#
_cell.length_a   1.000
_cell.length_b   1.000
_cell.length_c   1.000
_cell.angle_alpha   90.00
_cell.angle_beta   90.00
_cell.angle_gamma   90.00
#
_symmetry.space_group_name_H-M   'P 1'
#
loop_
_entity.id
_entity.type
_entity.pdbx_description
1 polymer ?
#
loop_
_entity_poly.entity_id
_entity_poly.type
_entity_poly.pdbx_seq_one_letter_code
_entity_poly.pdbx_strand_id
1 'polypeptide(L)'
;MSNILDKLVDSNIIEIADKPESKDKYIICFYILTDGSVPAKDFLESLTSNKAEKQIAAKLKYYFCEYLKKGLVPKRPEHYSYFRKEGFFELKAYQGRLFCFNDGELCVAVCGYIKKGQKTPKFVIDRVKRYKSEYYKRKKLLG
;
A
#
# COMPACT_ATOMS: atom_id res chain seq x y z
N MET A 1 25.19 -4.73 6.70
CA MET A 1 24.18 -4.78 5.61
C MET A 1 23.95 -3.34 5.18
N SER A 2 24.49 -2.93 4.02
CA SER A 2 23.96 -1.75 3.32
C SER A 2 22.46 -2.02 3.16
N ASN A 3 21.65 -1.31 3.94
CA ASN A 3 20.27 -1.67 4.20
C ASN A 3 19.50 -1.51 2.89
N ILE A 4 18.94 -2.58 2.36
CA ILE A 4 18.15 -2.53 1.11
C ILE A 4 17.05 -1.45 1.20
N LEU A 5 16.56 -1.17 2.41
CA LEU A 5 15.68 -0.05 2.71
C LEU A 5 16.28 1.29 2.28
N ASP A 6 17.50 1.61 2.73
CA ASP A 6 18.17 2.87 2.42
C ASP A 6 18.35 3.00 0.90
N LYS A 7 18.83 1.94 0.22
CA LYS A 7 18.95 1.93 -1.25
C LYS A 7 17.60 2.19 -1.94
N LEU A 8 16.51 1.60 -1.44
CA LEU A 8 15.16 1.79 -2.00
C LEU A 8 14.65 3.23 -1.80
N VAL A 9 14.95 3.85 -0.66
CA VAL A 9 14.60 5.24 -0.36
C VAL A 9 15.45 6.20 -1.20
N ASP A 10 16.78 6.05 -1.18
CA ASP A 10 17.74 6.89 -1.91
C ASP A 10 17.50 6.85 -3.42
N SER A 11 17.01 5.72 -3.94
CA SER A 11 16.69 5.54 -5.37
C SER A 11 15.26 5.93 -5.74
N ASN A 12 14.51 6.57 -4.83
CA ASN A 12 13.12 6.98 -5.02
C ASN A 12 12.22 5.83 -5.52
N ILE A 13 12.40 4.62 -4.97
CA ILE A 13 11.53 3.48 -5.24
C ILE A 13 10.39 3.45 -4.23
N ILE A 14 10.67 3.83 -2.98
CA ILE A 14 9.66 3.92 -1.92
C ILE A 14 9.81 5.20 -1.11
N GLU A 15 8.72 5.62 -0.50
CA GLU A 15 8.69 6.60 0.58
C GLU A 15 8.23 5.90 1.86
N ILE A 16 8.89 6.15 3.00
CA ILE A 16 8.44 5.64 4.30
C ILE A 16 7.19 6.40 4.72
N ALA A 17 6.08 5.68 4.97
CA ALA A 17 4.78 6.26 5.24
C ALA A 17 4.58 6.66 6.71
N ASP A 18 5.31 6.02 7.62
CA ASP A 18 5.29 6.31 9.05
C ASP A 18 6.65 5.94 9.69
N LYS A 19 7.06 6.69 10.72
CA LYS A 19 8.37 6.50 11.37
C LYS A 19 8.45 5.09 11.98
N PRO A 20 9.39 4.22 11.57
CA PRO A 20 9.49 2.88 12.14
C PRO A 20 9.93 2.91 13.61
N GLU A 21 9.34 2.06 14.44
CA GLU A 21 9.73 1.81 15.83
C GLU A 21 10.31 0.40 15.97
N SER A 22 11.13 0.17 17.00
CA SER A 22 11.81 -1.11 17.22
C SER A 22 10.87 -2.31 17.42
N LYS A 23 9.63 -2.07 17.87
CA LYS A 23 8.61 -3.10 18.10
C LYS A 23 7.78 -3.43 16.87
N ASP A 24 7.94 -2.69 15.78
CA ASP A 24 7.12 -2.85 14.60
C ASP A 24 7.51 -4.10 13.81
N LYS A 25 6.50 -4.81 13.33
CA LYS A 25 6.70 -6.01 12.51
C LYS A 25 7.00 -5.66 11.05
N TYR A 26 6.44 -4.56 10.56
CA TYR A 26 6.63 -4.11 9.20
C TYR A 26 6.94 -2.62 9.15
N ILE A 27 7.87 -2.25 8.27
CA ILE A 27 8.09 -0.88 7.81
C ILE A 27 7.04 -0.59 6.74
N ILE A 28 6.23 0.42 6.97
CA ILE A 28 5.10 0.77 6.10
C ILE A 28 5.57 1.80 5.07
N CYS A 29 5.41 1.49 3.79
CA CYS A 29 5.97 2.29 2.69
C CYS A 29 4.95 2.54 1.58
N PHE A 30 5.05 3.68 0.91
CA PHE A 30 4.40 3.93 -0.37
C PHE A 30 5.35 3.61 -1.52
N TYR A 31 4.84 3.02 -2.60
CA TYR A 31 5.59 2.87 -3.85
C TYR A 31 5.56 4.17 -4.66
N ILE A 32 6.74 4.60 -5.12
CA ILE A 32 6.92 5.74 -6.02
C ILE A 32 7.07 5.19 -7.44
N LEU A 33 6.25 5.63 -8.40
CA LEU A 33 6.39 5.24 -9.82
C LEU A 33 7.64 5.84 -10.46
N THR A 34 8.02 5.38 -11.66
CA THR A 34 9.15 5.96 -12.40
C THR A 34 8.98 7.43 -12.77
N ASP A 35 7.74 7.92 -12.85
CA ASP A 35 7.43 9.33 -13.10
C ASP A 35 7.41 10.19 -11.81
N GLY A 36 7.72 9.58 -10.66
CA GLY A 36 7.72 10.24 -9.35
C GLY A 36 6.36 10.30 -8.65
N SER A 37 5.27 9.88 -9.28
CA SER A 37 3.95 9.84 -8.64
C SER A 37 3.87 8.77 -7.54
N VAL A 38 3.01 8.99 -6.54
CA VAL A 38 2.86 8.09 -5.38
C VAL A 38 1.39 7.70 -5.21
N PRO A 39 0.84 6.82 -6.08
CA PRO A 39 -0.61 6.68 -6.26
C PRO A 39 -1.39 6.27 -5.01
N ALA A 40 -0.77 5.52 -4.10
CA ALA A 40 -1.38 5.13 -2.83
C ALA A 40 -1.48 6.31 -1.85
N LYS A 41 -0.44 7.16 -1.78
CA LYS A 41 -0.42 8.36 -0.95
C LYS A 41 -1.37 9.42 -1.50
N ASP A 42 -1.25 9.70 -2.80
CA ASP A 42 -2.12 10.65 -3.52
C ASP A 42 -3.61 10.30 -3.33
N PHE A 43 -3.93 9.00 -3.40
CA PHE A 43 -5.28 8.53 -3.10
C PHE A 43 -5.73 8.89 -1.68
N LEU A 44 -4.95 8.53 -0.66
CA LEU A 44 -5.32 8.79 0.74
C LEU A 44 -5.42 10.29 1.06
N GLU A 45 -4.62 11.12 0.40
CA GLU A 45 -4.62 12.59 0.57
C GLU A 45 -5.73 13.27 -0.23
N SER A 46 -6.17 12.69 -1.34
CA SER A 46 -7.30 13.22 -2.14
C SER A 46 -8.65 13.10 -1.43
N LEU A 47 -8.79 12.19 -0.46
CA LEU A 47 -10.05 11.90 0.24
C LEU A 47 -10.38 12.91 1.35
N THR A 48 -10.59 14.17 0.97
CA THR A 48 -10.77 15.30 1.90
C THR A 48 -12.06 16.08 1.68
N SER A 49 -12.81 15.82 0.61
CA SER A 49 -13.89 16.70 0.13
C SER A 49 -15.12 16.68 1.03
N ASN A 50 -15.39 15.56 1.70
CA ASN A 50 -16.56 15.39 2.58
C ASN A 50 -16.28 14.46 3.77
N LYS A 51 -17.24 14.39 4.70
CA LYS A 51 -17.14 13.56 5.91
C LYS A 51 -16.93 12.08 5.61
N ALA A 52 -17.56 11.55 4.55
CA ALA A 52 -17.43 10.13 4.19
C ALA A 52 -16.02 9.83 3.66
N GLU A 53 -15.47 10.65 2.78
CA GLU A 53 -14.10 10.54 2.29
C GLU A 53 -13.08 10.60 3.43
N LYS A 54 -13.23 11.58 4.34
CA LYS A 54 -12.35 11.70 5.52
C LYS A 54 -12.39 10.45 6.39
N GLN A 55 -13.55 9.82 6.58
CA GLN A 55 -13.68 8.56 7.31
C GLN A 55 -13.01 7.39 6.60
N ILE A 56 -13.11 7.32 5.26
CA ILE A 56 -12.40 6.31 4.46
C ILE A 56 -10.90 6.49 4.65
N ALA A 57 -10.39 7.71 4.45
CA ALA A 57 -8.97 8.03 4.59
C ALA A 57 -8.45 7.65 5.99
N ALA A 58 -9.14 8.09 7.05
CA ALA A 58 -8.75 7.81 8.43
C ALA A 58 -8.70 6.31 8.73
N LYS A 59 -9.72 5.55 8.31
CA LYS A 59 -9.79 4.10 8.57
C LYS A 59 -8.74 3.31 7.77
N LEU A 60 -8.48 3.70 6.51
CA LEU A 60 -7.41 3.08 5.72
C LEU A 60 -6.03 3.42 6.28
N LYS A 61 -5.78 4.69 6.65
CA LYS A 61 -4.53 5.12 7.30
C LYS A 61 -4.31 4.37 8.62
N TYR A 62 -5.35 4.21 9.44
CA TYR A 62 -5.26 3.40 10.66
C TYR A 62 -4.88 1.94 10.35
N TYR A 63 -5.57 1.27 9.42
CA TYR A 63 -5.20 -0.10 9.09
C TYR A 63 -3.78 -0.20 8.52
N PHE A 64 -3.37 0.75 7.70
CA PHE A 64 -2.08 0.74 7.04
C PHE A 64 -0.91 1.09 7.98
N CYS A 65 -0.97 2.24 8.64
CA CYS A 65 0.12 2.77 9.46
C CYS A 65 0.10 2.26 10.90
N GLU A 66 -1.05 1.87 11.47
CA GLU A 66 -1.10 1.42 12.87
C GLU A 66 -1.28 -0.07 13.04
N TYR A 67 -2.09 -0.70 12.18
CA TYR A 67 -2.51 -2.09 12.35
C TYR A 67 -1.54 -3.05 11.67
N LEU A 68 -1.31 -2.88 10.36
CA LEU A 68 -0.35 -3.68 9.61
C LEU A 68 1.06 -3.53 10.15
N LYS A 69 1.47 -2.33 10.58
CA LYS A 69 2.79 -2.06 11.16
C LYS A 69 3.13 -3.02 12.32
N LYS A 70 2.12 -3.40 13.11
CA LYS A 70 2.22 -4.33 14.25
C LYS A 70 2.08 -5.82 13.84
N GLY A 71 2.01 -6.11 12.54
CA GLY A 71 1.80 -7.45 12.00
C GLY A 71 0.34 -7.92 12.07
N LEU A 72 -0.60 -7.02 12.38
CA LEU A 72 -2.00 -7.35 12.53
C LEU A 72 -2.73 -7.22 11.19
N VAL A 73 -3.60 -8.17 10.87
CA VAL A 73 -4.42 -8.17 9.65
C VAL A 73 -5.90 -8.17 10.03
N PRO A 74 -6.75 -7.31 9.45
CA PRO A 74 -8.19 -7.36 9.72
C PRO A 74 -8.75 -8.74 9.36
N LYS A 75 -9.35 -9.43 10.33
CA LYS A 75 -9.83 -10.81 10.15
C LYS A 75 -11.08 -10.91 9.28
N ARG A 76 -11.84 -9.82 9.16
CA ARG A 76 -13.15 -9.83 8.52
C ARG A 76 -13.09 -9.47 7.02
N PRO A 77 -13.78 -10.20 6.12
CA PRO A 77 -13.76 -9.96 4.68
C PRO A 77 -14.20 -8.55 4.25
N GLU A 78 -15.02 -7.86 5.06
CA GLU A 78 -15.43 -6.47 4.81
C GLU A 78 -14.31 -5.45 4.99
N HIS A 79 -13.21 -5.83 5.66
CA HIS A 79 -12.06 -4.97 5.95
C HIS A 79 -10.79 -5.38 5.21
N TYR A 80 -10.71 -6.62 4.73
CA TYR A 80 -9.51 -7.17 4.13
C TYR A 80 -9.82 -8.26 3.10
N SER A 81 -9.00 -8.37 2.05
CA SER A 81 -8.97 -9.56 1.19
C SER A 81 -7.58 -9.79 0.61
N TYR A 82 -7.15 -11.06 0.61
CA TYR A 82 -5.86 -11.47 0.08
C TYR A 82 -6.03 -12.15 -1.29
N PHE A 83 -5.32 -11.63 -2.29
CA PHE A 83 -5.26 -12.16 -3.65
C PHE A 83 -4.13 -13.19 -3.73
N ARG A 84 -4.43 -14.43 -3.32
CA ARG A 84 -3.43 -15.50 -3.13
C ARG A 84 -2.55 -15.75 -4.35
N LYS A 85 -3.15 -15.74 -5.54
CA LYS A 85 -2.45 -16.04 -6.80
C LYS A 85 -1.49 -14.91 -7.19
N GLU A 86 -1.85 -13.67 -6.88
CA GLU A 86 -1.09 -12.47 -7.25
C GLU A 86 -0.13 -11.99 -6.13
N GLY A 87 -0.33 -12.47 -4.90
CA GLY A 87 0.50 -12.18 -3.75
C GLY A 87 0.39 -10.74 -3.25
N PHE A 88 -0.78 -10.12 -3.32
CA PHE A 88 -1.08 -8.81 -2.74
C PHE A 88 -2.43 -8.86 -2.00
N PHE A 89 -2.75 -7.82 -1.24
CA PHE A 89 -4.04 -7.69 -0.57
C PHE A 89 -4.65 -6.31 -0.73
N GLU A 90 -5.93 -6.20 -0.40
CA GLU A 90 -6.62 -4.94 -0.23
C GLU A 90 -7.06 -4.73 1.22
N LEU A 91 -6.80 -3.53 1.75
CA LEU A 91 -7.49 -2.97 2.90
C LEU A 91 -8.79 -2.29 2.42
N LYS A 92 -9.84 -2.39 3.21
CA LYS A 92 -11.17 -1.88 2.87
C LYS A 92 -11.71 -0.98 3.98
N ALA A 93 -12.17 0.20 3.59
CA ALA A 93 -12.97 1.07 4.42
C ALA A 93 -14.14 1.61 3.59
N TYR A 94 -15.36 1.18 3.89
CA TYR A 94 -16.54 1.53 3.09
C TYR A 94 -16.32 1.23 1.60
N GLN A 95 -16.35 2.25 0.74
CA GLN A 95 -16.06 2.13 -0.69
C GLN A 95 -14.57 2.27 -1.02
N GLY A 96 -13.72 2.76 -0.11
CA GLY A 96 -12.29 2.89 -0.33
C GLY A 96 -11.55 1.56 -0.28
N ARG A 97 -10.60 1.40 -1.19
CA ARG A 97 -9.68 0.26 -1.29
C ARG A 97 -8.26 0.78 -1.33
N LEU A 98 -7.37 0.19 -0.54
CA LEU A 98 -5.93 0.43 -0.59
C LEU A 98 -5.22 -0.91 -0.81
N PHE A 99 -4.44 -1.01 -1.88
CA PHE A 99 -3.76 -2.25 -2.27
C PHE A 99 -2.31 -2.23 -1.81
N CYS A 100 -1.91 -3.29 -1.12
CA CYS A 100 -0.57 -3.44 -0.58
C CYS A 100 -0.02 -4.85 -0.84
N PHE A 101 1.29 -5.01 -0.75
CA PHE A 101 1.97 -6.30 -0.71
C PHE A 101 3.14 -6.27 0.26
N ASN A 102 3.59 -7.44 0.71
CA ASN A 102 4.73 -7.55 1.62
C ASN A 102 5.99 -7.96 0.84
N ASP A 103 7.12 -7.40 1.21
CA ASP A 103 8.46 -7.76 0.73
C ASP A 103 9.45 -7.78 1.91
N GLY A 104 9.66 -8.97 2.48
CA GLY A 104 10.39 -9.12 3.74
C GLY A 104 9.69 -8.36 4.87
N GLU A 105 10.41 -7.40 5.45
CA GLU A 105 9.91 -6.52 6.53
C GLU A 105 9.19 -5.28 6.00
N LEU A 106 9.08 -5.10 4.68
CA LEU A 106 8.35 -3.98 4.09
C LEU A 106 6.89 -4.37 3.81
N CYS A 107 5.96 -3.49 4.15
CA CYS A 107 4.59 -3.52 3.65
C CYS A 107 4.37 -2.31 2.74
N VAL A 108 4.26 -2.55 1.44
CA VAL A 108 4.28 -1.53 0.40
C VAL A 108 2.88 -1.31 -0.15
N ALA A 109 2.33 -0.10 0.01
CA ALA A 109 1.10 0.32 -0.67
C ALA A 109 1.39 0.88 -2.06
N VAL A 110 0.66 0.41 -3.08
CA VAL A 110 0.93 0.74 -4.49
C VAL A 110 -0.19 1.52 -5.18
N CYS A 111 -1.44 1.36 -4.73
CA CYS A 111 -2.58 1.98 -5.39
C CYS A 111 -3.77 2.06 -4.45
N GLY A 112 -4.59 3.10 -4.60
CA GLY A 112 -5.90 3.19 -3.96
C GLY A 112 -7.01 3.51 -4.95
N TYR A 113 -8.25 3.23 -4.56
CA TYR A 113 -9.42 3.36 -5.45
C TYR A 113 -10.73 3.49 -4.65
N ILE A 114 -11.63 4.36 -5.10
CA ILE A 114 -13.04 4.38 -4.66
C ILE A 114 -13.87 3.44 -5.52
N LYS A 115 -14.38 2.40 -4.89
CA LYS A 115 -15.20 1.37 -5.53
C LYS A 115 -16.59 1.90 -5.91
N LYS A 116 -16.88 1.88 -7.21
CA LYS A 116 -18.18 2.28 -7.79
C LYS A 116 -19.16 1.13 -8.00
N GLY A 117 -18.68 -0.12 -8.07
CA GLY A 117 -19.51 -1.31 -8.33
C GLY A 117 -19.35 -2.41 -7.28
N GLN A 118 -20.01 -3.56 -7.45
CA GLN A 118 -19.96 -4.66 -6.46
C GLN A 118 -18.61 -5.39 -6.40
N LYS A 119 -17.84 -5.40 -7.50
CA LYS A 119 -16.52 -6.06 -7.59
C LYS A 119 -15.43 -5.04 -7.88
N THR A 120 -14.20 -5.35 -7.47
CA THR A 120 -13.03 -4.57 -7.88
C THR A 120 -12.81 -4.80 -9.38
N PRO A 121 -12.80 -3.75 -10.22
CA PRO A 121 -12.64 -3.91 -11.65
C PRO A 121 -11.30 -4.56 -12.03
N LYS A 122 -11.28 -5.35 -13.10
CA LYS A 122 -10.08 -6.05 -13.59
C LYS A 122 -8.91 -5.09 -13.84
N PHE A 123 -9.17 -3.90 -14.40
CA PHE A 123 -8.12 -2.91 -14.68
C PHE A 123 -7.38 -2.42 -13.42
N VAL A 124 -8.05 -2.39 -12.26
CA VAL A 124 -7.41 -2.03 -10.97
C VAL A 124 -6.46 -3.14 -10.55
N ILE A 125 -6.90 -4.40 -10.67
CA ILE A 125 -6.07 -5.58 -10.39
C ILE A 125 -4.84 -5.63 -11.30
N ASP A 126 -5.02 -5.39 -12.60
CA ASP A 126 -3.92 -5.37 -13.57
C ASP A 126 -2.95 -4.21 -13.30
N ARG A 127 -3.44 -3.06 -12.85
CA ARG A 127 -2.61 -1.93 -12.41
C ARG A 127 -1.74 -2.30 -11.20
N VAL A 128 -2.34 -2.91 -10.17
CA VAL A 128 -1.61 -3.36 -8.96
C VAL A 128 -0.52 -4.37 -9.34
N LYS A 129 -0.83 -5.34 -10.21
CA LYS A 129 0.16 -6.31 -10.70
C LYS A 129 1.32 -5.64 -11.44
N ARG A 130 1.03 -4.65 -12.29
CA ARG A 130 2.05 -3.89 -13.01
C ARG A 130 2.97 -3.15 -12.05
N TYR A 131 2.41 -2.36 -11.11
CA TYR A 131 3.22 -1.60 -10.14
C TYR A 131 4.06 -2.50 -9.25
N LYS A 132 3.49 -3.62 -8.77
CA LYS A 132 4.26 -4.63 -8.03
C LYS A 132 5.40 -5.23 -8.86
N SER A 133 5.16 -5.56 -10.14
CA SER A 133 6.21 -6.08 -11.02
C SER A 133 7.31 -5.06 -11.28
N GLU A 134 6.94 -3.79 -11.47
CA GLU A 134 7.87 -2.69 -11.68
C GLU A 134 8.75 -2.43 -10.45
N TYR A 135 8.14 -2.44 -9.26
CA TYR A 135 8.86 -2.38 -7.98
C TYR A 135 9.97 -3.44 -7.91
N TYR A 136 9.65 -4.72 -8.17
CA TYR A 136 10.66 -5.78 -8.09
C TYR A 136 11.73 -5.67 -9.18
N LYS A 137 11.37 -5.22 -10.39
CA LYS A 137 12.35 -4.95 -11.45
C LYS A 137 13.34 -3.87 -11.01
N ARG A 138 12.84 -2.76 -10.45
CA ARG A 138 13.68 -1.66 -9.97
C ARG A 138 14.52 -2.08 -8.77
N LYS A 139 13.95 -2.79 -7.79
CA LYS A 139 14.67 -3.36 -6.64
C LYS A 139 15.84 -4.26 -7.08
N LYS A 140 15.66 -5.08 -8.11
CA LYS A 140 16.71 -5.96 -8.64
C LYS A 140 17.90 -5.19 -9.21
N LEU A 141 17.69 -3.97 -9.71
CA LEU A 141 18.76 -3.11 -10.23
C LEU A 141 19.60 -2.46 -9.13
N LEU A 142 19.14 -2.49 -7.87
CA LEU A 142 19.87 -1.94 -6.72
C LEU A 142 20.91 -2.89 -6.11
N GLY A 143 21.25 -3.99 -6.82
CA GLY A 143 22.24 -5.00 -6.42
C GLY A 143 23.43 -4.40 -5.69
#